data_AF-A0A5C6DVU6-F1
#
_entry.id   AF-A0A5C6DVU6-F1
#
_cell.length_a   1.000
_cell.length_b   1.000
_cell.length_c   1.000
_cell.angle_alpha   90.00
_cell.angle_beta   90.00
_cell.angle_gamma   90.00
#
_symmetry.space_group_name_H-M   'P 1'
#
loop_
_entity.id
_entity.type
_entity.pdbx_description
1 polymer ?
#
loop_
_entity_poly.entity_id
_entity_poly.type
_entity_poly.pdbx_seq_one_letter_code
_entity_poly.pdbx_strand_id
1 'polypeptide(L)'
;MRHQLFPLNVIFIAIVASPFTSGNSAEVEKKESSESIVATELDRHEISIRTLDRSYRESIASLNEAYQADRESLRKAITKKLTKQQKLLTEQGKLDEAVAVRERITQLSSKRILPPLSFGVTSDLSTHGIVGTWRWNNGVDVRNLSDGKTNGNCTWKLVDGSKNEYLFNWSKIPADRVRLSGNGRVLEGTKANDLTFRVWAVRID
;
A
#
# COMPACT_ATOMS: atom_id res chain seq x y z
N MET A 1 38.30 -14.75 1.25
CA MET A 1 37.37 -15.26 0.21
C MET A 1 36.70 -16.52 0.75
N ARG A 2 35.43 -16.45 1.11
CA ARG A 2 34.60 -17.64 1.41
C ARG A 2 33.34 -17.54 0.56
N HIS A 3 33.27 -18.40 -0.44
CA HIS A 3 32.05 -18.73 -1.15
C HIS A 3 32.03 -20.25 -1.35
N GLN A 4 30.81 -20.79 -1.19
CA GLN A 4 30.26 -22.01 -1.80
C GLN A 4 30.67 -23.35 -1.19
N LEU A 5 29.82 -24.39 -1.11
CA LEU A 5 28.46 -24.68 -1.61
C LEU A 5 27.85 -25.78 -0.70
N PHE A 6 26.52 -25.86 -0.64
CA PHE A 6 25.75 -26.94 0.00
C PHE A 6 26.03 -28.32 -0.62
N PRO A 7 25.82 -29.42 0.14
CA PRO A 7 25.35 -30.65 -0.46
C PRO A 7 23.92 -30.99 -0.05
N LEU A 8 23.21 -31.53 -1.05
CA LEU A 8 21.90 -32.13 -1.02
C LEU A 8 21.75 -33.14 0.13
N ASN A 9 20.58 -33.14 0.79
CA ASN A 9 20.09 -34.33 1.48
C ASN A 9 18.96 -34.96 0.69
N VAL A 10 19.25 -36.18 0.27
CA VAL A 10 18.43 -37.13 -0.46
C VAL A 10 17.30 -37.62 0.44
N ILE A 11 16.06 -37.57 -0.04
CA ILE A 11 14.89 -38.14 0.64
C ILE A 11 14.85 -39.64 0.33
N PHE A 12 15.05 -40.48 1.36
CA PHE A 12 14.78 -41.92 1.30
C PHE A 12 13.26 -42.14 1.44
N ILE A 13 12.62 -42.68 0.42
CA ILE A 13 11.24 -43.19 0.50
C ILE A 13 11.34 -44.68 0.84
N ALA A 14 11.05 -45.04 2.10
CA ALA A 14 10.87 -46.43 2.51
C ALA A 14 9.42 -46.84 2.25
N ILE A 15 9.21 -47.71 1.26
CA ILE A 15 7.94 -48.41 1.03
C ILE A 15 7.92 -49.63 1.96
N VAL A 16 7.09 -49.59 3.00
CA VAL A 16 6.82 -50.77 3.85
C VAL A 16 5.49 -51.39 3.41
N ALA A 17 5.59 -52.62 2.93
CA ALA A 17 4.46 -53.47 2.54
C ALA A 17 3.56 -53.79 3.74
N SER A 18 2.25 -53.76 3.53
CA SER A 18 1.24 -54.26 4.48
C SER A 18 0.68 -55.60 3.97
N PRO A 19 0.47 -56.62 4.82
CA PRO A 19 -0.41 -57.72 4.49
C PRO A 19 -1.86 -57.43 4.94
N PHE A 20 -2.78 -57.95 4.12
CA PHE A 20 -4.23 -58.00 4.29
C PHE A 20 -4.68 -58.50 5.68
N THR A 21 -5.72 -57.88 6.28
CA THR A 21 -6.98 -58.53 6.71
C THR A 21 -7.92 -57.58 7.48
N SER A 22 -9.20 -57.61 7.06
CA SER A 22 -10.44 -57.54 7.87
C SER A 22 -10.68 -56.37 8.84
N GLY A 23 -11.73 -55.58 8.56
CA GLY A 23 -12.51 -54.90 9.60
C GLY A 23 -12.98 -53.49 9.24
N ASN A 24 -14.24 -53.35 8.82
CA ASN A 24 -14.96 -52.08 8.77
C ASN A 24 -14.98 -51.42 10.16
N SER A 25 -14.09 -50.45 10.45
CA SER A 25 -14.33 -49.39 11.45
C SER A 25 -13.25 -48.28 11.51
N ALA A 26 -12.51 -47.99 10.42
CA ALA A 26 -11.35 -47.07 10.46
C ALA A 26 -11.50 -45.77 9.64
N GLU A 27 -12.70 -45.47 9.10
CA GLU A 27 -12.88 -44.33 8.19
C GLU A 27 -13.40 -43.05 8.88
N VAL A 28 -13.69 -43.12 10.18
CA VAL A 28 -14.19 -41.98 10.97
C VAL A 28 -13.08 -41.27 11.75
N GLU A 29 -12.05 -41.98 12.23
CA GLU A 29 -10.98 -41.38 13.05
C GLU A 29 -9.93 -40.60 12.25
N LYS A 30 -9.77 -40.84 10.94
CA LYS A 30 -8.78 -40.11 10.12
C LYS A 30 -9.25 -38.74 9.63
N LYS A 31 -10.56 -38.47 9.59
CA LYS A 31 -11.10 -37.18 9.15
C LYS A 31 -10.96 -36.08 10.22
N GLU A 32 -11.16 -36.42 11.48
CA GLU A 32 -10.96 -35.46 12.60
C GLU A 32 -9.51 -34.99 12.71
N SER A 33 -8.54 -35.86 12.41
CA SER A 33 -7.12 -35.49 12.45
C SER A 33 -6.73 -34.51 11.34
N SER A 34 -7.25 -34.64 10.12
CA SER A 34 -6.95 -33.69 9.04
C SER A 34 -7.67 -32.36 9.20
N GLU A 35 -8.93 -32.37 9.67
CA GLU A 35 -9.71 -31.15 9.88
C GLU A 35 -9.17 -30.33 11.07
N SER A 36 -8.71 -30.99 12.14
CA SER A 36 -8.06 -30.32 13.27
C SER A 36 -6.69 -29.72 12.89
N ILE A 37 -5.92 -30.37 12.01
CA ILE A 37 -4.67 -29.81 11.46
C ILE A 37 -4.98 -28.57 10.60
N VAL A 38 -6.01 -28.62 9.74
CA VAL A 38 -6.40 -27.47 8.91
C VAL A 38 -6.93 -26.32 9.77
N ALA A 39 -7.73 -26.60 10.80
CA ALA A 39 -8.24 -25.59 11.71
C ALA A 39 -7.11 -24.90 12.49
N THR A 40 -6.14 -25.67 12.99
CA THR A 40 -4.99 -25.10 13.72
C THR A 40 -4.05 -24.28 12.82
N GLU A 41 -3.87 -24.66 11.56
CA GLU A 41 -3.13 -23.85 10.58
C GLU A 41 -3.89 -22.57 10.19
N LEU A 42 -5.22 -22.63 10.05
CA LEU A 42 -6.05 -21.44 9.81
C LEU A 42 -5.98 -20.46 10.99
N ASP A 43 -6.06 -20.94 12.22
CA ASP A 43 -5.92 -20.12 13.43
C ASP A 43 -4.52 -19.48 13.51
N ARG A 44 -3.47 -20.23 13.21
CA ARG A 44 -2.09 -19.70 13.12
C ARG A 44 -1.98 -18.60 12.07
N HIS A 45 -2.57 -18.81 10.90
CA HIS A 45 -2.55 -17.82 9.83
C HIS A 45 -3.36 -16.57 10.20
N GLU A 46 -4.50 -16.71 10.88
CA GLU A 46 -5.29 -15.58 11.38
C GLU A 46 -4.50 -14.74 12.39
N ILE A 47 -3.80 -15.38 13.33
CA ILE A 47 -2.92 -14.71 14.28
C ILE A 47 -1.77 -13.99 13.54
N SER A 48 -1.18 -14.62 12.53
CA SER A 48 -0.12 -14.01 11.71
C SER A 48 -0.61 -12.76 10.96
N ILE A 49 -1.83 -12.77 10.41
CA ILE A 49 -2.41 -11.61 9.74
C ILE A 49 -2.67 -10.48 10.74
N ARG A 50 -3.28 -10.80 11.90
CA ARG A 50 -3.57 -9.79 12.94
C ARG A 50 -2.30 -9.13 13.49
N THR A 51 -1.24 -9.92 13.69
CA THR A 51 0.05 -9.40 14.15
C THR A 51 0.72 -8.54 13.08
N LEU A 52 0.64 -8.92 11.80
CA LEU A 52 1.12 -8.10 10.71
C LEU A 52 0.37 -6.75 10.63
N ASP A 53 -0.96 -6.75 10.70
CA ASP A 53 -1.76 -5.51 10.67
C ASP A 53 -1.43 -4.59 11.86
N ARG A 54 -1.22 -5.18 13.05
CA ARG A 54 -0.77 -4.44 14.23
C ARG A 54 0.60 -3.79 14.02
N SER A 55 1.58 -4.56 13.56
CA SER A 55 2.94 -4.05 13.32
C SER A 55 2.97 -2.95 12.26
N TYR A 56 2.11 -3.05 11.24
CA TYR A 56 1.96 -2.04 10.21
C TYR A 56 1.39 -0.74 10.77
N ARG A 57 0.33 -0.82 11.59
CA ARG A 57 -0.26 0.34 12.26
C ARG A 57 0.72 1.03 13.21
N GLU A 58 1.47 0.24 13.99
CA GLU A 58 2.50 0.75 14.90
C GLU A 58 3.62 1.44 14.11
N SER A 59 4.04 0.88 12.98
CA SER A 59 5.05 1.49 12.09
C SER A 59 4.57 2.82 11.49
N ILE A 60 3.31 2.91 11.06
CA ILE A 60 2.72 4.17 10.57
C ILE A 60 2.67 5.21 11.68
N ALA A 61 2.24 4.82 12.88
CA ALA A 61 2.18 5.74 14.02
C ALA A 61 3.56 6.30 14.35
N SER A 62 4.56 5.43 14.45
CA SER A 62 5.95 5.81 14.71
C SER A 62 6.51 6.75 13.62
N LEU A 63 6.24 6.45 12.34
CA LEU A 63 6.67 7.30 11.22
C LEU A 63 6.02 8.69 11.28
N ASN A 64 4.73 8.76 11.62
CA ASN A 64 4.02 10.03 11.78
C ASN A 64 4.57 10.85 12.93
N GLU A 65 4.87 10.22 14.07
CA GLU A 65 5.49 10.88 15.23
C GLU A 65 6.88 11.44 14.89
N ALA A 66 7.74 10.63 14.26
CA ALA A 66 9.07 11.05 13.84
C ALA A 66 9.00 12.25 12.88
N TYR A 67 8.09 12.19 11.89
CA TYR A 67 7.90 13.29 10.96
C TYR A 67 7.43 14.59 11.64
N GLN A 68 6.50 14.50 12.60
CA GLN A 68 6.03 15.65 13.35
C GLN A 68 7.17 16.27 14.16
N ALA A 69 7.95 15.44 14.86
CA ALA A 69 9.10 15.89 15.63
C ALA A 69 10.15 16.62 14.78
N ASP A 70 10.50 16.05 13.62
CA ASP A 70 11.46 16.65 12.69
C ASP A 70 10.97 17.99 12.12
N ARG A 71 9.69 18.06 11.73
CA ARG A 71 9.08 19.30 11.22
C ARG A 71 9.00 20.38 12.28
N GLU A 72 8.68 20.04 13.52
CA GLU A 72 8.69 20.98 14.64
C GLU A 72 10.09 21.49 14.93
N SER A 73 11.09 20.61 14.92
CA SER A 73 12.50 20.97 15.08
C SER A 73 12.94 21.97 14.00
N LEU A 74 12.63 21.67 12.74
CA LEU A 74 12.92 22.55 11.60
C LEU A 74 12.24 23.92 11.77
N ARG A 75 10.97 23.95 12.19
CA ARG A 75 10.25 25.21 12.46
C ARG A 75 10.92 26.01 13.56
N LYS A 76 11.26 25.38 14.69
CA LYS A 76 11.99 26.04 15.79
C LYS A 76 13.30 26.65 15.28
N ALA A 77 14.05 25.92 14.46
CA ALA A 77 15.31 26.40 13.89
C ALA A 77 15.10 27.59 12.94
N ILE A 78 14.12 27.53 12.03
CA ILE A 78 13.79 28.62 11.10
C ILE A 78 13.31 29.85 11.87
N THR A 79 12.37 29.68 12.81
CA THR A 79 11.86 30.79 13.62
C THR A 79 12.98 31.46 14.40
N LYS A 80 13.92 30.69 14.98
CA LYS A 80 15.10 31.25 15.67
C LYS A 80 16.00 32.08 14.75
N LYS A 81 16.14 31.69 13.48
CA LYS A 81 16.90 32.48 12.48
C LYS A 81 16.14 33.75 12.11
N LEU A 82 14.84 33.65 11.85
CA LEU A 82 14.00 34.79 11.48
C LEU A 82 13.87 35.82 12.61
N THR A 83 13.77 35.39 13.87
CA THR A 83 13.71 36.34 15.00
C THR A 83 15.03 37.10 15.18
N LYS A 84 16.17 36.43 14.96
CA LYS A 84 17.47 37.12 14.92
C LYS A 84 17.53 38.15 13.80
N GLN A 85 17.07 37.78 12.60
CA GLN A 85 17.02 38.69 11.46
C GLN A 85 16.07 39.88 11.72
N GLN A 86 14.90 39.63 12.30
CA GLN A 86 13.95 40.67 12.70
C GLN A 86 14.62 41.66 13.66
N LYS A 87 15.32 41.17 14.69
CA LYS A 87 16.00 42.04 15.65
C LYS A 87 17.06 42.93 15.00
N LEU A 88 17.89 42.36 14.11
CA LEU A 88 18.90 43.12 13.36
C LEU A 88 18.28 44.19 12.47
N LEU A 89 17.18 43.88 11.79
CA LEU A 89 16.47 44.85 10.93
C LEU A 89 15.84 45.97 11.75
N THR A 90 15.28 45.67 12.92
CA THR A 90 14.78 46.68 13.86
C THR A 90 15.92 47.58 14.37
N GLU A 91 17.07 47.00 14.73
CA GLU A 91 18.27 47.76 15.15
C GLU A 91 18.83 48.63 14.02
N GLN A 92 18.65 48.23 12.75
CA GLN A 92 19.06 48.99 11.56
C GLN A 92 18.03 50.05 11.09
N GLY A 93 16.89 50.18 11.78
CA GLY A 93 15.81 51.11 11.39
C GLY A 93 15.00 50.68 10.17
N LYS A 94 15.19 49.45 9.66
CA LYS A 94 14.49 48.87 8.51
C LYS A 94 13.16 48.24 8.94
N LEU A 95 12.24 49.07 9.40
CA LEU A 95 10.98 48.64 10.02
C LEU A 95 10.08 47.83 9.07
N ASP A 96 9.97 48.22 7.80
CA ASP A 96 9.15 47.52 6.81
C ASP A 96 9.64 46.07 6.58
N GLU A 97 10.96 45.88 6.47
CA GLU A 97 11.57 44.56 6.35
C GLU A 97 11.37 43.72 7.63
N ALA A 98 11.46 44.34 8.81
CA ALA A 98 11.23 43.68 10.09
C ALA A 98 9.77 43.22 10.26
N VAL A 99 8.80 44.02 9.79
CA VAL A 99 7.37 43.65 9.77
C VAL A 99 7.12 42.47 8.84
N ALA A 100 7.70 42.49 7.62
CA ALA A 100 7.59 41.37 6.69
C ALA A 100 8.14 40.05 7.28
N VAL A 101 9.26 40.11 8.01
CA VAL A 101 9.83 38.95 8.72
C VAL A 101 8.89 38.45 9.83
N ARG A 102 8.26 39.36 10.59
CA ARG A 102 7.28 39.02 11.64
C ARG A 102 6.06 38.31 11.05
N GLU A 103 5.53 38.80 9.94
CA GLU A 103 4.43 38.15 9.23
C GLU A 103 4.81 36.75 8.76
N ARG A 104 6.03 36.57 8.26
CA ARG A 104 6.54 35.26 7.84
C ARG A 104 6.70 34.28 8.99
N ILE A 105 7.12 34.74 10.18
CA ILE A 105 7.11 33.94 11.41
C ILE A 105 5.68 33.52 11.76
N THR A 106 4.72 34.43 11.66
CA THR A 106 3.30 34.18 11.96
C THR A 106 2.66 33.19 10.98
N GLN A 107 3.04 33.25 9.71
CA GLN A 107 2.62 32.26 8.70
C GLN A 107 3.22 30.87 8.97
N LEU A 108 4.48 30.80 9.38
CA LEU A 108 5.15 29.54 9.69
C LEU A 108 4.58 28.86 10.94
N SER A 109 4.16 29.64 11.94
CA SER A 109 3.52 29.11 13.15
C SER A 109 2.07 28.67 12.89
N SER A 110 1.32 29.40 12.06
CA SER A 110 -0.09 29.11 11.75
C SER A 110 -0.29 27.94 10.77
N LYS A 111 0.66 27.65 9.89
CA LYS A 111 0.55 26.52 8.95
C LYS A 111 0.50 25.20 9.74
N ARG A 112 -0.52 24.36 9.56
CA ARG A 112 -0.58 23.03 10.21
C ARG A 112 0.54 22.10 9.69
N ILE A 113 1.19 21.33 10.57
CA ILE A 113 2.12 20.26 10.16
C ILE A 113 1.28 19.02 9.84
N LEU A 114 1.19 18.71 8.55
CA LEU A 114 0.48 17.54 8.08
C LEU A 114 1.50 16.43 7.80
N PRO A 115 1.31 15.19 8.32
CA PRO A 115 2.16 14.07 7.99
C PRO A 115 2.21 13.84 6.47
N PRO A 116 3.28 13.27 5.94
CA PRO A 116 3.46 13.02 4.50
C PRO A 116 2.47 11.98 3.97
N LEU A 117 1.65 11.37 4.84
CA LEU A 117 0.53 10.49 4.49
C LEU A 117 -0.81 11.24 4.37
N SER A 118 -0.86 12.53 4.74
CA SER A 118 -2.06 13.38 4.67
C SER A 118 -1.99 14.45 3.56
N PHE A 119 -0.81 14.66 2.99
CA PHE A 119 -0.70 15.03 1.60
C PHE A 119 -0.55 13.72 0.85
N GLY A 120 -1.48 13.41 -0.06
CA GLY A 120 -1.28 12.31 -0.99
C GLY A 120 0.13 12.39 -1.54
N VAL A 121 0.81 11.25 -1.56
CA VAL A 121 2.02 10.94 -2.33
C VAL A 121 2.43 12.14 -3.17
N THR A 122 3.50 12.83 -2.75
CA THR A 122 4.16 13.89 -3.51
C THR A 122 4.24 13.45 -4.96
N SER A 123 3.30 13.94 -5.77
CA SER A 123 3.47 14.87 -6.89
C SER A 123 4.74 14.76 -7.73
N ASP A 124 5.38 13.59 -7.75
CA ASP A 124 6.42 13.17 -8.68
C ASP A 124 6.23 11.70 -9.12
N LEU A 125 5.16 11.01 -8.69
CA LEU A 125 4.50 10.09 -9.62
C LEU A 125 3.72 10.97 -10.57
N SER A 126 4.27 11.12 -11.77
CA SER A 126 3.71 11.88 -12.87
C SER A 126 2.18 11.74 -12.92
N THR A 127 1.57 12.85 -13.29
CA THR A 127 0.18 13.21 -13.57
C THR A 127 -0.65 12.23 -14.41
N HIS A 128 -0.35 10.93 -14.41
CA HIS A 128 -0.95 9.94 -15.29
C HIS A 128 -1.79 8.89 -14.54
N GLY A 129 -2.30 9.15 -13.33
CA GLY A 129 -3.34 8.31 -12.70
C GLY A 129 -3.07 6.80 -12.78
N ILE A 130 -3.95 6.06 -13.46
CA ILE A 130 -3.86 4.59 -13.65
C ILE A 130 -3.04 4.15 -14.87
N VAL A 131 -2.40 5.07 -15.60
CA VAL A 131 -1.50 4.75 -16.72
C VAL A 131 -0.28 4.00 -16.21
N GLY A 132 0.10 2.93 -16.90
CA GLY A 132 1.16 2.01 -16.49
C GLY A 132 0.77 0.56 -16.72
N THR A 133 1.61 -0.36 -16.28
CA THR A 133 1.40 -1.80 -16.42
C THR A 133 0.88 -2.42 -15.14
N TRP A 134 -0.21 -3.17 -15.26
CA TRP A 134 -0.96 -3.74 -14.15
C TRP A 134 -1.15 -5.24 -14.34
N ARG A 135 -0.74 -6.02 -13.34
CA ARG A 135 -0.99 -7.46 -13.22
C ARG A 135 -2.37 -7.66 -12.60
N TRP A 136 -3.34 -8.11 -13.39
CA TRP A 136 -4.69 -8.39 -12.90
C TRP A 136 -4.76 -9.70 -12.13
N ASN A 137 -5.79 -9.86 -11.31
CA ASN A 137 -6.04 -11.05 -10.49
C ASN A 137 -6.16 -12.36 -11.29
N ASN A 138 -6.43 -12.28 -12.60
CA ASN A 138 -6.40 -13.42 -13.52
C ASN A 138 -4.99 -13.71 -14.09
N GLY A 139 -3.95 -13.02 -13.62
CA GLY A 139 -2.57 -13.16 -14.07
C GLY A 139 -2.22 -12.39 -15.35
N VAL A 140 -3.18 -11.69 -15.97
CA VAL A 140 -2.96 -10.97 -17.23
C VAL A 140 -2.35 -9.59 -16.98
N ASP A 141 -1.31 -9.28 -17.75
CA ASP A 141 -0.71 -7.94 -17.77
C ASP A 141 -1.44 -7.02 -18.74
N VAL A 142 -1.96 -5.92 -18.19
CA VAL A 142 -2.68 -4.90 -18.94
C VAL A 142 -1.96 -3.58 -18.77
N ARG A 143 -1.59 -2.99 -19.90
CA ARG A 143 -0.97 -1.68 -19.94
C ARG A 143 -2.04 -0.64 -20.25
N ASN A 144 -2.26 0.26 -19.30
CA ASN A 144 -3.15 1.41 -19.47
C ASN A 144 -2.37 2.55 -20.14
N LEU A 145 -2.89 3.04 -21.26
CA LEU A 145 -2.34 4.11 -22.07
C LEU A 145 -2.99 5.44 -21.70
N SER A 146 -2.28 6.56 -21.90
CA SER A 146 -2.75 7.90 -21.53
C SER A 146 -3.98 8.39 -22.29
N ASP A 147 -4.35 7.74 -23.40
CA ASP A 147 -5.50 8.06 -24.24
C ASP A 147 -6.83 7.41 -23.75
N GLY A 148 -6.82 6.76 -22.58
CA GLY A 148 -8.01 6.07 -22.05
C GLY A 148 -8.21 4.68 -22.63
N LYS A 149 -7.22 4.11 -23.33
CA LYS A 149 -7.24 2.72 -23.81
C LYS A 149 -6.26 1.85 -23.04
N THR A 150 -6.36 0.54 -23.24
CA THR A 150 -5.31 -0.40 -22.83
C THR A 150 -4.59 -0.98 -24.05
N ASN A 151 -3.55 -1.77 -23.83
CA ASN A 151 -2.92 -2.60 -24.85
C ASN A 151 -3.83 -3.73 -25.39
N GLY A 152 -5.03 -3.89 -24.83
CA GLY A 152 -6.03 -4.87 -25.28
C GLY A 152 -7.36 -4.22 -25.64
N ASN A 153 -8.41 -5.04 -25.76
CA ASN A 153 -9.77 -4.60 -26.08
C ASN A 153 -10.50 -4.04 -24.83
N CYS A 154 -9.92 -3.00 -24.24
CA CYS A 154 -10.50 -2.28 -23.11
C CYS A 154 -10.28 -0.78 -23.24
N THR A 155 -11.30 -0.02 -22.86
CA THR A 155 -11.19 1.40 -22.60
C THR A 155 -11.39 1.66 -21.11
N TRP A 156 -10.71 2.64 -20.54
CA TRP A 156 -10.87 3.05 -19.16
C TRP A 156 -11.22 4.53 -19.07
N LYS A 157 -11.97 4.89 -18.03
CA LYS A 157 -12.27 6.30 -17.71
C LYS A 157 -12.35 6.52 -16.22
N LEU A 158 -12.03 7.74 -15.79
CA LEU A 158 -12.28 8.20 -14.43
C LEU A 158 -13.78 8.46 -14.25
N VAL A 159 -14.36 7.92 -13.18
CA VAL A 159 -15.78 8.08 -12.82
C VAL A 159 -15.95 9.05 -11.67
N ASP A 160 -15.13 8.90 -10.62
CA ASP A 160 -15.16 9.78 -9.44
C ASP A 160 -13.73 10.13 -9.03
N GLY A 161 -13.33 11.37 -9.33
CA GLY A 161 -12.00 11.88 -9.00
C GLY A 161 -11.75 12.07 -7.49
N SER A 162 -12.81 12.25 -6.69
CA SER A 162 -12.67 12.37 -5.23
C SER A 162 -12.37 11.03 -4.57
N LYS A 163 -12.84 9.93 -5.17
CA LYS A 163 -12.62 8.56 -4.69
C LYS A 163 -11.50 7.82 -5.43
N ASN A 164 -10.94 8.40 -6.49
CA ASN A 164 -10.06 7.74 -7.44
C ASN A 164 -10.69 6.47 -8.04
N GLU A 165 -11.93 6.58 -8.48
CA GLU A 165 -12.71 5.48 -9.03
C GLU A 165 -12.70 5.51 -10.56
N TYR A 166 -12.44 4.35 -11.17
CA TYR A 166 -12.28 4.13 -12.59
C TYR A 166 -13.21 3.03 -13.08
N LEU A 167 -13.64 3.15 -14.33
CA LEU A 167 -14.43 2.13 -15.02
C LEU A 167 -13.64 1.59 -16.21
N PHE A 168 -13.46 0.28 -16.26
CA PHE A 168 -12.86 -0.45 -17.37
C PHE A 168 -13.96 -1.12 -18.17
N ASN A 169 -14.17 -0.67 -19.41
CA ASN A 169 -15.12 -1.26 -20.34
C ASN A 169 -14.41 -2.25 -21.26
N TRP A 170 -14.59 -3.53 -20.97
CA TRP A 170 -14.10 -4.61 -21.80
C TRP A 170 -15.08 -4.93 -22.92
N SER A 171 -14.60 -5.27 -24.12
CA SER A 171 -15.50 -5.51 -25.26
C SER A 171 -16.38 -6.76 -25.15
N LYS A 172 -16.00 -7.75 -24.31
CA LYS A 172 -16.67 -9.07 -24.25
C LYS A 172 -17.14 -9.50 -22.85
N ILE A 173 -16.76 -8.74 -21.82
CA ILE A 173 -17.08 -9.07 -20.43
C ILE A 173 -17.65 -7.83 -19.74
N PRO A 174 -18.42 -8.00 -18.64
CA PRO A 174 -18.94 -6.86 -17.89
C PRO A 174 -17.82 -5.91 -17.48
N ALA A 175 -18.14 -4.62 -17.49
CA ALA A 175 -17.20 -3.58 -17.08
C ALA A 175 -16.73 -3.79 -15.64
N ASP A 176 -15.51 -3.38 -15.33
CA ASP A 176 -14.97 -3.39 -13.97
C ASP A 176 -14.98 -1.98 -13.39
N ARG A 177 -15.46 -1.86 -12.17
CA ARG A 177 -15.44 -0.62 -11.39
C ARG A 177 -14.39 -0.79 -10.30
N VAL A 178 -13.28 -0.07 -10.45
CA VAL A 178 -12.09 -0.22 -9.59
C VAL A 178 -11.65 1.12 -9.04
N ARG A 179 -11.09 1.09 -7.84
CA ARG A 179 -10.55 2.24 -7.14
C ARG A 179 -9.04 2.11 -7.07
N LEU A 180 -8.35 3.21 -7.35
CA LEU A 180 -6.91 3.32 -7.13
C LEU A 180 -6.64 3.60 -5.65
N SER A 181 -5.81 2.76 -5.05
CA SER A 181 -5.34 2.93 -3.67
C SER A 181 -4.57 4.25 -3.51
N GLY A 182 -4.57 4.81 -2.30
CA GLY A 182 -3.89 6.09 -2.01
C GLY A 182 -2.38 6.08 -2.25
N ASN A 183 -1.76 4.90 -2.30
CA ASN A 183 -0.35 4.72 -2.64
C ASN A 183 -0.10 4.54 -4.17
N GLY A 184 -1.15 4.54 -5.00
CA GLY A 184 -1.04 4.42 -6.45
C GLY A 184 -0.57 3.06 -6.99
N ARG A 185 -0.61 2.01 -6.16
CA ARG A 185 -0.04 0.69 -6.47
C ARG A 185 -1.07 -0.41 -6.70
N VAL A 186 -2.31 -0.24 -6.24
CA VAL A 186 -3.36 -1.28 -6.29
C VAL A 186 -4.63 -0.70 -6.88
N LEU A 187 -5.23 -1.43 -7.81
CA LEU A 187 -6.61 -1.25 -8.24
C LEU A 187 -7.44 -2.32 -7.56
N GLU A 188 -8.54 -1.94 -6.91
CA GLU A 188 -9.46 -2.89 -6.27
C GLU A 188 -10.91 -2.51 -6.54
N GLY A 189 -11.78 -3.49 -6.71
CA GLY A 189 -13.19 -3.23 -6.90
C GLY A 189 -13.98 -4.45 -7.31
N THR A 190 -15.02 -4.23 -8.11
CA THR A 190 -15.99 -5.27 -8.48
C THR A 190 -16.39 -5.16 -9.94
N LYS A 191 -17.04 -6.21 -10.45
CA LYS A 191 -17.73 -6.13 -11.75
C LYS A 191 -18.88 -5.13 -11.60
N ALA A 192 -19.07 -4.26 -12.58
CA ALA A 192 -20.09 -3.21 -12.56
C ALA A 192 -21.51 -3.76 -12.37
N ASN A 193 -21.77 -4.99 -12.83
CA ASN A 193 -23.07 -5.65 -12.73
C ASN A 193 -23.11 -6.74 -11.64
N ASP A 194 -21.99 -7.02 -10.97
CA ASP A 194 -21.89 -8.03 -9.91
C ASP A 194 -20.91 -7.58 -8.82
N LEU A 195 -21.49 -7.09 -7.73
CA LEU A 195 -20.75 -6.59 -6.57
C LEU A 195 -20.11 -7.70 -5.73
N THR A 196 -20.45 -8.97 -5.97
CA THR A 196 -19.86 -10.11 -5.26
C THR A 196 -18.54 -10.55 -5.89
N PHE A 197 -18.39 -10.32 -7.20
CA PHE A 197 -17.17 -10.65 -7.93
C PHE A 197 -16.11 -9.58 -7.72
N ARG A 198 -15.11 -9.87 -6.89
CA ARG A 198 -13.97 -8.98 -6.65
C ARG A 198 -12.97 -9.03 -7.80
N VAL A 199 -12.53 -7.85 -8.23
CA VAL A 199 -11.43 -7.66 -9.16
C VAL A 199 -10.36 -6.81 -8.52
N TRP A 200 -9.11 -7.12 -8.82
CA TRP A 200 -7.98 -6.32 -8.37
C TRP A 200 -6.82 -6.46 -9.34
N ALA A 201 -5.93 -5.47 -9.32
CA ALA A 201 -4.70 -5.47 -10.07
C ALA A 201 -3.59 -4.75 -9.31
N VAL A 202 -2.35 -5.20 -9.49
CA VAL A 202 -1.16 -4.61 -8.86
C VAL A 202 -0.26 -4.01 -9.92
N ARG A 203 0.24 -2.82 -9.65
CA ARG A 203 1.20 -2.12 -10.51
C ARG A 203 2.54 -2.85 -10.51
N ILE A 204 3.08 -3.14 -11.69
CA ILE A 204 4.34 -3.89 -11.85
C ILE A 204 5.46 -3.11 -12.53
N ASP A 205 5.22 -1.83 -12.84
CA ASP A 205 6.24 -0.89 -13.28
C ASP A 205 6.73 0.08 -12.18
#